data_AF-A0A9P7MZK3-F1
#
_entry.id   AF-A0A9P7MZK3-F1
#
_cell.length_a   1.000
_cell.length_b   1.000
_cell.length_c   1.000
_cell.angle_alpha   90.00
_cell.angle_beta   90.00
_cell.angle_gamma   90.00
#
_symmetry.space_group_name_H-M   'P 1'
#
loop_
_entity.id
_entity.type
_entity.pdbx_description
1 polymer ?
#
loop_
_entity_poly.entity_id
_entity_poly.type
_entity_poly.pdbx_seq_one_letter_code
_entity_poly.pdbx_strand_id
1 'polypeptide(L)'
;MAYLDSFPNSFDTDRIKINWVGSLLTDTAQDWHQYRMKRNKITSQEESWTSYCTAIKDRFTDAAEASTNFERMINLEYEGDTAKYLTDLLQLNDVVGYCGLPFRTHVARKLPKQIIRLVYSAGGNVPEDDDEFVKAIATAGRLYEKMLANPGTGYTAKAKAYKQKNFTQDKHHRNQHSQGELRPQISRI
;
A
#
# COMPACT_ATOMS: atom_id res chain seq x y z
N MET A 1 15.17 -14.11 4.95
CA MET A 1 16.56 -13.99 4.46
C MET A 1 17.54 -13.46 5.52
N ALA A 2 17.09 -12.93 6.66
CA ALA A 2 17.94 -12.35 7.70
C ALA A 2 19.09 -13.23 8.26
N TYR A 3 18.95 -14.57 8.30
CA TYR A 3 20.00 -15.45 8.85
C TYR A 3 21.26 -15.51 7.96
N LEU A 4 21.07 -15.62 6.64
CA LEU A 4 22.19 -15.67 5.68
C LEU A 4 22.93 -14.33 5.62
N ASP A 5 22.20 -13.23 5.79
CA ASP A 5 22.77 -11.88 5.84
C ASP A 5 23.53 -11.61 7.16
N SER A 6 23.10 -12.25 8.26
CA SER A 6 23.75 -12.10 9.58
C SER A 6 24.99 -12.97 9.74
N PHE A 7 25.12 -14.07 8.97
CA PHE A 7 26.23 -15.02 9.08
C PHE A 7 26.82 -15.38 7.70
N PRO A 8 27.44 -14.41 6.99
CA PRO A 8 27.94 -14.61 5.63
C PRO A 8 29.03 -15.69 5.53
N ASN A 9 29.81 -15.86 6.59
CA ASN A 9 30.92 -16.83 6.66
C ASN A 9 30.49 -18.25 7.05
N SER A 10 29.20 -18.49 7.32
CA SER A 10 28.70 -19.85 7.61
C SER A 10 28.36 -20.65 6.36
N PHE A 11 28.45 -20.02 5.17
CA PHE A 11 28.06 -20.61 3.90
C PHE A 11 29.07 -20.28 2.81
N ASP A 12 30.19 -21.03 2.80
CA ASP A 12 31.34 -20.77 1.92
C ASP A 12 31.07 -20.99 0.42
N THR A 13 29.99 -21.69 0.08
CA THR A 13 29.61 -21.93 -1.32
C THR A 13 28.11 -21.78 -1.54
N ASP A 14 27.74 -21.34 -2.74
CA ASP A 14 26.34 -21.23 -3.16
C ASP A 14 25.61 -22.58 -3.04
N ARG A 15 26.30 -23.69 -3.29
CA ARG A 15 25.77 -25.04 -3.09
C ARG A 15 25.29 -25.28 -1.66
N ILE A 16 26.04 -24.84 -0.65
CA ILE A 16 25.64 -25.00 0.76
C ILE A 16 24.42 -24.13 1.07
N LYS A 17 24.37 -22.89 0.55
CA LYS A 17 23.21 -21.99 0.71
C LYS A 17 21.95 -22.61 0.10
N ILE A 18 22.05 -23.13 -1.12
CA ILE A 18 20.95 -23.77 -1.86
C ILE A 18 20.45 -25.00 -1.11
N ASN A 19 21.34 -25.88 -0.66
CA ASN A 19 20.98 -27.08 0.08
C ASN A 19 20.33 -26.76 1.43
N TRP A 20 20.87 -25.76 2.14
CA TRP A 20 20.30 -25.33 3.41
C TRP A 20 18.89 -24.77 3.22
N VAL A 21 18.67 -23.88 2.23
CA VAL A 21 17.31 -23.43 1.91
C VAL A 21 16.42 -24.59 1.49
N GLY A 22 16.91 -25.52 0.68
CA GLY A 22 16.19 -26.73 0.29
C GLY A 22 15.71 -27.56 1.49
N SER A 23 16.46 -27.58 2.59
CA SER A 23 16.06 -28.27 3.83
C SER A 23 14.93 -27.58 4.60
N LEU A 24 14.70 -26.30 4.35
CA LEU A 24 13.62 -25.51 4.96
C LEU A 24 12.33 -25.53 4.13
N LEU A 25 12.39 -25.99 2.88
CA LEU A 25 11.21 -26.08 2.01
C LEU A 25 10.36 -27.31 2.39
N THR A 26 9.05 -27.16 2.28
CA THR A 26 8.08 -28.24 2.48
C THR A 26 7.26 -28.47 1.21
N ASP A 27 6.60 -29.63 1.15
CA ASP A 27 5.59 -29.97 0.15
C ASP A 27 6.07 -29.71 -1.29
N THR A 28 5.25 -29.01 -2.09
CA THR A 28 5.50 -28.68 -3.49
C THR A 28 6.81 -27.90 -3.72
N ALA A 29 7.23 -27.08 -2.74
CA ALA A 29 8.48 -26.34 -2.85
C ALA A 29 9.70 -27.26 -2.68
N GLN A 30 9.59 -28.24 -1.79
CA GLN A 30 10.61 -29.26 -1.61
C GLN A 30 10.74 -30.16 -2.85
N ASP A 31 9.62 -30.59 -3.43
CA ASP A 31 9.59 -31.39 -4.66
C ASP A 31 10.26 -30.66 -5.83
N TRP A 32 9.95 -29.37 -6.01
CA TRP A 32 10.59 -28.51 -7.01
C TRP A 32 12.10 -28.42 -6.80
N HIS A 33 12.55 -28.20 -5.57
CA HIS A 33 13.96 -28.13 -5.24
C HIS A 33 14.67 -29.45 -5.59
N GLN A 34 14.11 -30.59 -5.19
CA GLN A 34 14.69 -31.91 -5.49
C GLN A 34 14.77 -32.18 -6.99
N TYR A 35 13.70 -31.86 -7.74
CA TYR A 35 13.69 -31.99 -9.20
C TYR A 35 14.79 -31.14 -9.85
N ARG A 36 14.92 -29.89 -9.42
CA ARG A 36 15.91 -28.94 -9.95
C ARG A 36 17.35 -29.40 -9.67
N MET A 37 17.62 -29.86 -8.45
CA MET A 37 18.93 -30.43 -8.09
C MET A 37 19.27 -31.67 -8.91
N LYS A 38 18.30 -32.56 -9.15
CA LYS A 38 18.48 -33.73 -10.04
C LYS A 38 18.81 -33.31 -11.46
N ARG A 39 18.07 -32.35 -12.02
CA ARG A 39 18.28 -31.83 -13.37
C ARG A 39 19.68 -31.22 -13.54
N ASN A 40 20.11 -30.38 -12.60
CA ASN A 40 21.41 -29.70 -12.68
C ASN A 40 22.59 -30.68 -12.57
N LYS A 41 22.43 -31.78 -11.81
CA LYS A 41 23.40 -32.90 -11.80
C LYS A 41 23.51 -33.60 -13.15
N ILE A 42 22.39 -33.76 -13.87
CA ILE A 42 22.38 -34.41 -15.20
C ILE A 42 23.03 -33.49 -16.25
N THR A 43 22.81 -32.18 -16.16
CA THR A 43 23.36 -31.21 -17.12
C THR A 43 24.76 -30.72 -16.78
N SER A 44 25.36 -31.18 -15.67
CA SER A 44 26.63 -30.70 -15.12
C SER A 44 26.71 -29.17 -14.99
N GLN A 45 25.57 -28.51 -14.78
CA GLN A 45 25.51 -27.07 -14.59
C GLN A 45 25.61 -26.74 -13.11
N GLU A 46 26.60 -25.92 -12.76
CA GLU A 46 26.68 -25.34 -11.43
C GLU A 46 25.64 -24.22 -11.30
N GLU A 47 24.79 -24.34 -10.28
CA GLU A 47 23.76 -23.35 -10.01
C GLU A 47 24.29 -22.30 -9.04
N SER A 48 24.25 -21.03 -9.46
CA SER A 48 24.58 -19.90 -8.59
C SER A 48 23.42 -19.57 -7.65
N TRP A 49 23.75 -19.00 -6.50
CA TRP A 49 22.77 -18.59 -5.49
C TRP A 49 21.76 -17.59 -6.06
N THR A 50 22.22 -16.65 -6.88
CA THR A 50 21.37 -15.65 -7.54
C THR A 50 20.36 -16.31 -8.48
N SER A 51 20.82 -17.25 -9.33
CA SER A 51 19.93 -17.94 -10.27
C SER A 51 18.88 -18.78 -9.55
N TYR A 52 19.28 -19.46 -8.47
CA TYR A 52 18.35 -20.21 -7.61
C TYR A 52 17.30 -19.29 -6.96
N CYS A 53 17.73 -18.15 -6.40
CA CYS A 53 16.84 -17.15 -5.79
C CYS A 53 15.83 -16.58 -6.79
N THR A 54 16.27 -16.24 -8.00
CA THR A 54 15.36 -15.76 -9.04
C THR A 54 14.35 -16.84 -9.40
N ALA A 55 14.82 -18.07 -9.64
CA ALA A 55 13.92 -19.12 -10.09
C ALA A 55 12.92 -19.60 -9.02
N ILE A 56 13.29 -19.58 -7.73
CA ILE A 56 12.33 -19.90 -6.66
C ILE A 56 11.30 -18.79 -6.51
N LYS A 57 11.70 -17.52 -6.65
CA LYS A 57 10.76 -16.38 -6.68
C LYS A 57 9.83 -16.50 -7.88
N ASP A 58 10.34 -16.64 -9.09
CA ASP A 58 9.51 -16.75 -10.30
C ASP A 58 8.51 -17.91 -10.24
N ARG A 59 8.88 -19.01 -9.56
CA ARG A 59 8.04 -20.20 -9.48
C ARG A 59 6.96 -20.12 -8.40
N PHE A 60 7.26 -19.47 -7.28
CA PHE A 60 6.40 -19.47 -6.09
C PHE A 60 5.85 -18.09 -5.71
N THR A 61 6.25 -17.03 -6.40
CA THR A 61 5.58 -15.73 -6.36
C THR A 61 4.36 -15.80 -7.26
N ASP A 62 3.18 -15.61 -6.67
CA ASP A 62 1.93 -15.58 -7.43
C ASP A 62 1.86 -14.25 -8.20
N ALA A 63 1.92 -14.33 -9.54
CA ALA A 63 1.80 -13.14 -10.39
C ALA A 63 0.45 -12.43 -10.23
N ALA A 64 -0.60 -13.13 -9.79
CA ALA A 64 -1.89 -12.54 -9.46
C ALA A 64 -1.90 -11.88 -8.07
N GLU A 65 -0.90 -12.12 -7.23
CA GLU A 65 -0.80 -11.51 -5.90
C GLU A 65 -0.69 -9.99 -5.99
N ALA A 66 0.12 -9.47 -6.92
CA ALA A 66 0.26 -8.03 -7.11
C ALA A 66 -1.08 -7.39 -7.53
N SER A 67 -1.83 -8.02 -8.46
CA SER A 67 -3.15 -7.52 -8.87
C SER A 67 -4.17 -7.61 -7.73
N THR A 68 -4.20 -8.73 -7.00
CA THR A 68 -5.10 -8.96 -5.87
C THR A 68 -4.81 -7.98 -4.73
N ASN A 69 -3.53 -7.76 -4.41
CA ASN A 69 -3.10 -6.81 -3.39
C ASN A 69 -3.38 -5.37 -3.83
N PHE A 70 -3.25 -5.05 -5.11
CA PHE A 70 -3.66 -3.74 -5.65
C PHE A 70 -5.16 -3.51 -5.49
N GLU A 71 -6.00 -4.48 -5.81
CA GLU A 71 -7.46 -4.39 -5.59
C GLU A 71 -7.80 -4.24 -4.10
N ARG A 72 -7.16 -5.02 -3.23
CA ARG A 72 -7.28 -4.88 -1.77
C ARG A 72 -6.86 -3.49 -1.29
N MET A 73 -5.77 -2.96 -1.84
CA MET A 73 -5.25 -1.64 -1.50
C MET A 73 -6.20 -0.51 -1.94
N ILE A 74 -6.85 -0.63 -3.10
CA ILE A 74 -7.87 0.31 -3.55
C ILE A 74 -9.11 0.25 -2.65
N ASN A 75 -9.49 -0.95 -2.23
CA ASN A 75 -10.70 -1.17 -1.44
C ASN A 75 -10.47 -1.00 0.07
N LEU A 76 -9.23 -0.82 0.53
CA LEU A 76 -8.93 -0.57 1.93
C LEU A 76 -9.64 0.71 2.41
N GLU A 77 -10.32 0.60 3.56
CA GLU A 77 -11.06 1.69 4.17
C GLU A 77 -10.47 2.07 5.53
N TYR A 78 -10.61 3.34 5.89
CA TYR A 78 -10.20 3.84 7.19
C TYR A 78 -11.30 3.63 8.23
N GLU A 79 -10.99 2.87 9.29
CA GLU A 79 -11.94 2.46 10.33
C GLU A 79 -11.79 3.23 11.66
N GLY A 80 -11.12 4.38 11.65
CA GLY A 80 -10.90 5.17 12.87
C GLY A 80 -9.56 4.91 13.58
N ASP A 81 -8.72 4.04 13.01
CA ASP A 81 -7.34 3.78 13.47
C ASP A 81 -6.37 3.98 12.30
N THR A 82 -5.62 5.06 12.36
CA THR A 82 -4.64 5.47 11.35
C THR A 82 -3.43 4.55 11.36
N ALA A 83 -3.01 4.05 12.53
CA ALA A 83 -1.87 3.16 12.62
C ALA A 83 -2.18 1.83 11.93
N LYS A 84 -3.34 1.23 12.24
CA LYS A 84 -3.82 0.02 11.57
C LYS A 84 -3.95 0.22 10.07
N TYR A 85 -4.63 1.29 9.65
CA TYR A 85 -4.80 1.60 8.22
C TYR A 85 -3.46 1.71 7.47
N LEU A 86 -2.48 2.44 8.04
CA LEU A 86 -1.18 2.59 7.40
C LEU A 86 -0.39 1.27 7.38
N THR A 87 -0.46 0.47 8.44
CA THR A 87 0.17 -0.85 8.47
C THR A 87 -0.38 -1.75 7.38
N ASP A 88 -1.71 -1.89 7.29
CA ASP A 88 -2.37 -2.72 6.29
C ASP A 88 -2.06 -2.21 4.86
N LEU A 89 -2.09 -0.88 4.67
CA LEU A 89 -1.76 -0.23 3.40
C LEU A 89 -0.32 -0.54 2.95
N LEU A 90 0.67 -0.32 3.83
CA LEU A 90 2.08 -0.50 3.50
C LEU A 90 2.41 -1.97 3.24
N GLN A 91 1.82 -2.88 4.02
CA GLN A 91 2.00 -4.31 3.81
C GLN A 91 1.48 -4.77 2.44
N LEU A 92 0.33 -4.24 2.00
CA LEU A 92 -0.16 -4.49 0.64
C LEU A 92 0.75 -3.84 -0.41
N ASN A 93 1.27 -2.65 -0.12
CA ASN A 93 2.11 -1.90 -1.03
C ASN A 93 3.52 -2.48 -1.22
N ASP A 94 4.06 -3.24 -0.25
CA ASP A 94 5.36 -3.92 -0.37
C ASP A 94 5.42 -4.85 -1.60
N VAL A 95 4.27 -5.44 -1.98
CA VAL A 95 4.15 -6.31 -3.15
C VAL A 95 3.81 -5.51 -4.42
N VAL A 96 2.99 -4.47 -4.30
CA VAL A 96 2.48 -3.69 -5.45
C VAL A 96 3.51 -2.67 -5.96
N GLY A 97 4.32 -2.09 -5.07
CA GLY A 97 5.31 -1.07 -5.41
C GLY A 97 4.70 0.26 -5.88
N TYR A 98 3.50 0.61 -5.39
CA TYR A 98 2.81 1.86 -5.75
C TYR A 98 3.45 3.05 -5.02
N CYS A 99 3.89 4.08 -5.75
CA CYS A 99 4.64 5.20 -5.17
C CYS A 99 4.32 6.56 -5.82
N GLY A 100 4.87 7.61 -5.23
CA GLY A 100 4.82 8.98 -5.71
C GLY A 100 3.46 9.67 -5.54
N LEU A 101 3.22 10.69 -6.37
CA LEU A 101 1.98 11.46 -6.33
C LEU A 101 0.69 10.60 -6.42
N PRO A 102 0.62 9.54 -7.25
CA PRO A 102 -0.56 8.66 -7.27
C PRO A 102 -0.81 7.96 -5.94
N PHE A 103 0.23 7.44 -5.28
CA PHE A 103 0.13 6.82 -3.95
C PHE A 103 -0.36 7.83 -2.91
N ARG A 104 0.29 8.99 -2.80
CA ARG A 104 -0.11 10.03 -1.84
C ARG A 104 -1.53 10.53 -2.07
N THR A 105 -1.94 10.66 -3.34
CA THR A 105 -3.30 11.06 -3.71
C THR A 105 -4.33 10.00 -3.31
N HIS A 106 -4.02 8.72 -3.49
CA HIS A 106 -4.88 7.61 -3.06
C HIS A 106 -5.11 7.65 -1.55
N VAL A 107 -4.03 7.72 -0.78
CA VAL A 107 -4.08 7.79 0.69
C VAL A 107 -4.87 9.01 1.16
N ALA A 108 -4.63 10.18 0.58
CA ALA A 108 -5.32 11.41 0.96
C ALA A 108 -6.83 11.38 0.67
N ARG A 109 -7.28 10.56 -0.28
CA ARG A 109 -8.71 10.39 -0.59
C ARG A 109 -9.42 9.44 0.36
N LYS A 110 -8.72 8.44 0.88
CA LYS A 110 -9.28 7.42 1.79
C LYS A 110 -9.37 7.90 3.24
N LEU A 111 -8.52 8.84 3.64
CA LEU A 111 -8.51 9.38 5.00
C LEU A 111 -9.47 10.55 5.19
N PRO A 112 -9.96 10.79 6.42
CA PRO A 112 -10.69 12.01 6.76
C PRO A 112 -9.92 13.28 6.39
N LYS A 113 -10.59 14.24 5.73
CA LYS A 113 -10.00 15.53 5.30
C LYS A 113 -9.32 16.29 6.45
N GLN A 114 -9.76 16.07 7.69
CA GLN A 114 -9.19 16.66 8.89
C GLN A 114 -7.75 16.19 9.14
N ILE A 115 -7.46 14.90 8.92
CA ILE A 115 -6.09 14.37 9.04
C ILE A 115 -5.17 15.07 8.04
N ILE A 116 -5.62 15.20 6.78
CA ILE A 116 -4.85 15.89 5.74
C ILE A 116 -4.61 17.37 6.09
N ARG A 117 -5.63 18.06 6.63
CA ARG A 117 -5.47 19.45 7.10
C ARG A 117 -4.47 19.57 8.25
N LEU A 118 -4.41 18.60 9.15
CA LEU A 118 -3.44 18.59 10.24
C LEU A 118 -2.01 18.41 9.72
N VAL A 119 -1.81 17.59 8.68
CA VAL A 119 -0.51 17.50 7.98
C VAL A 119 -0.08 18.87 7.46
N TYR A 120 -0.95 19.56 6.70
CA TYR A 120 -0.67 20.91 6.21
C TYR A 120 -0.39 21.91 7.33
N SER A 121 -1.14 21.84 8.44
CA SER A 121 -1.02 22.79 9.55
C SER A 121 0.27 22.61 10.35
N ALA A 122 0.80 21.39 10.42
CA ALA A 122 2.02 21.08 11.17
C ALA A 122 3.30 21.36 10.36
N GLY A 123 3.29 21.09 9.04
CA GLY A 123 4.49 21.19 8.19
C GLY A 123 4.52 22.40 7.25
N GLY A 124 3.42 23.13 7.07
CA GLY A 124 3.30 24.20 6.07
C GLY A 124 3.10 23.71 4.64
N ASN A 125 3.65 22.55 4.29
CA ASN A 125 3.44 21.84 3.03
C ASN A 125 3.16 20.34 3.25
N VAL A 126 2.70 19.65 2.20
CA VAL A 126 2.61 18.18 2.18
C VAL A 126 3.93 17.63 1.66
N PRO A 127 4.57 16.67 2.37
CA PRO A 127 5.82 16.08 1.91
C PRO A 127 5.70 15.44 0.52
N GLU A 128 6.75 15.59 -0.28
CA GLU A 128 6.85 14.99 -1.62
C GLU A 128 7.49 13.60 -1.61
N ASP A 129 8.19 13.25 -0.53
CA ASP A 129 8.68 11.90 -0.28
C ASP A 129 7.58 11.04 0.37
N ASP A 130 7.48 9.78 -0.04
CA ASP A 130 6.41 8.89 0.43
C ASP A 130 6.59 8.50 1.90
N ASP A 131 7.84 8.27 2.35
CA ASP A 131 8.12 7.90 3.74
C ASP A 131 7.85 9.09 4.68
N GLU A 132 8.26 10.29 4.27
CA GLU A 132 7.93 11.52 5.00
C GLU A 132 6.43 11.78 5.04
N PHE A 133 5.73 11.56 3.92
CA PHE A 133 4.28 11.71 3.84
C PHE A 133 3.57 10.74 4.79
N VAL A 134 3.93 9.47 4.79
CA VAL A 134 3.38 8.43 5.68
C VAL A 134 3.62 8.78 7.15
N LYS A 135 4.83 9.23 7.51
CA LYS A 135 5.15 9.68 8.88
C LYS A 135 4.31 10.89 9.30
N ALA A 136 4.09 11.83 8.40
CA ALA A 136 3.25 13.00 8.66
C ALA A 136 1.79 12.60 8.89
N ILE A 137 1.25 11.69 8.06
CA ILE A 137 -0.10 11.13 8.23
C ILE A 137 -0.22 10.38 9.56
N ALA A 138 0.74 9.54 9.92
CA ALA A 138 0.74 8.82 11.20
C ALA A 138 0.71 9.77 12.41
N THR A 139 1.39 10.91 12.31
CA THR A 139 1.40 11.92 13.37
C THR A 139 0.08 12.68 13.43
N ALA A 140 -0.43 13.13 12.28
CA ALA A 140 -1.71 13.82 12.17
C ALA A 140 -2.92 12.95 12.59
N GLY A 141 -2.91 11.67 12.21
CA GLY A 141 -3.94 10.69 12.55
C GLY A 141 -4.05 10.47 14.05
N ARG A 142 -2.91 10.25 14.73
CA ARG A 142 -2.88 10.14 16.20
C ARG A 142 -3.42 11.38 16.90
N LEU A 143 -3.13 12.58 16.37
CA LEU A 143 -3.68 13.82 16.92
C LEU A 143 -5.19 13.88 16.71
N TYR A 144 -5.66 13.57 15.51
CA TYR A 144 -7.08 13.54 15.17
C TYR A 144 -7.88 12.55 16.05
N GLU A 145 -7.37 11.34 16.23
CA GLU A 145 -7.98 10.31 17.08
C GLU A 145 -8.04 10.76 18.55
N LYS A 146 -6.97 11.37 19.07
CA LYS A 146 -6.97 11.97 20.41
C LYS A 146 -8.01 13.08 20.54
N MET A 147 -8.19 13.91 19.51
CA MET A 147 -9.23 14.96 19.49
C MET A 147 -10.65 14.38 19.47
N LEU A 148 -10.86 13.22 18.85
CA LEU A 148 -12.15 12.53 18.88
C LEU A 148 -12.43 11.92 20.26
N ALA A 149 -11.42 11.34 20.90
CA ALA A 149 -11.53 10.79 22.24
C ALA A 149 -11.77 11.87 23.32
N ASN A 150 -11.17 13.06 23.16
CA ASN A 150 -11.25 14.17 24.12
C ASN A 150 -11.81 15.45 23.47
N PRO A 151 -13.15 15.58 23.33
CA PRO A 151 -13.79 16.70 22.63
C PRO A 151 -13.65 18.10 23.28
N GLY A 152 -12.90 18.23 24.39
CA GLY A 152 -12.75 19.45 25.19
C GLY A 152 -11.54 20.33 24.85
N THR A 153 -10.55 19.84 24.10
CA THR A 153 -9.36 20.63 23.74
C THR A 153 -9.59 21.47 22.47
N GLY A 154 -10.12 22.68 22.64
CA GLY A 154 -9.85 23.91 21.86
C GLY A 154 -10.16 24.00 20.35
N TYR A 155 -10.22 22.91 19.59
CA TYR A 155 -10.41 22.93 18.13
C TYR A 155 -11.85 22.59 17.69
N THR A 156 -12.74 22.27 18.64
CA THR A 156 -14.09 21.72 18.36
C THR A 156 -15.15 22.77 18.03
N ALA A 157 -14.91 24.06 18.28
CA ALA A 157 -15.83 25.13 17.87
C ALA A 157 -16.00 25.22 16.34
N LYS A 158 -14.96 24.93 15.56
CA LYS A 158 -15.04 24.93 14.08
C LYS A 158 -15.48 23.58 13.50
N ALA A 159 -15.28 22.48 14.22
CA ALA A 159 -15.68 21.14 13.77
C ALA A 159 -17.19 20.89 13.90
N LYS A 160 -17.83 21.36 14.99
CA LYS A 160 -19.30 21.26 15.16
C LYS A 160 -20.06 22.14 14.14
N ALA A 161 -19.53 23.31 13.78
CA ALA A 161 -20.11 24.18 12.75
C ALA A 161 -20.12 23.54 11.34
N TYR A 162 -19.24 22.56 11.07
CA TYR A 162 -19.13 21.92 9.75
C TYR A 162 -20.10 20.74 9.56
N LYS A 163 -20.42 19.98 10.64
CA LYS A 163 -21.51 18.98 10.62
C LYS A 163 -22.87 19.61 10.29
N GLN A 164 -23.09 20.87 10.69
CA GLN A 164 -24.35 21.58 10.48
C GLN A 164 -24.48 22.26 9.12
N LYS A 165 -23.37 22.56 8.41
CA LYS A 165 -23.42 23.16 7.06
C LYS A 165 -23.52 22.11 5.94
N ASN A 166 -22.86 20.96 6.08
CA ASN A 166 -22.88 19.94 5.03
C ASN A 166 -24.20 19.16 4.97
N PHE A 167 -24.94 19.05 6.08
CA PHE A 167 -26.27 18.42 6.08
C PHE A 167 -27.34 19.29 5.38
N THR A 168 -27.11 20.60 5.30
CA THR A 168 -28.06 21.56 4.70
C THR A 168 -27.75 21.82 3.22
N GLN A 169 -26.47 21.74 2.80
CA GLN A 169 -26.09 21.93 1.39
C GLN A 169 -26.41 20.72 0.49
N ASP A 170 -26.32 19.48 0.99
CA ASP A 170 -26.64 18.28 0.21
C ASP A 170 -28.13 18.15 -0.12
N LYS A 171 -29.02 18.83 0.62
CA LYS A 171 -30.45 18.88 0.28
C LYS A 171 -30.79 19.86 -0.83
N HIS A 172 -29.94 20.85 -1.12
CA HIS A 172 -30.23 21.86 -2.15
C HIS A 172 -29.67 21.52 -3.54
N HIS A 173 -28.66 20.65 -3.65
CA HIS A 173 -28.12 20.27 -4.96
C HIS A 173 -28.85 19.12 -5.67
N ARG A 174 -29.71 18.35 -4.98
CA ARG A 174 -30.47 17.26 -5.62
C ARG A 174 -31.70 17.74 -6.41
N ASN A 175 -32.03 19.03 -6.39
CA ASN A 175 -33.27 19.57 -6.98
C ASN A 175 -33.09 20.46 -8.23
N GLN A 176 -31.90 20.52 -8.86
CA GLN A 176 -31.65 21.41 -10.01
C GLN A 176 -31.17 20.72 -11.31
N HIS A 177 -31.29 19.40 -11.44
CA HIS A 177 -31.07 18.71 -12.72
C HIS A 177 -32.35 18.06 -13.24
N SER A 178 -33.28 18.91 -13.63
CA SER A 178 -34.38 18.59 -14.56
C SER A 178 -34.94 19.91 -15.08
N GLN A 179 -34.36 20.47 -16.16
CA GLN A 179 -35.03 21.32 -17.16
C GLN A 179 -34.05 21.91 -18.20
N GLY A 180 -34.44 21.84 -19.50
CA GLY A 180 -33.96 22.68 -20.63
C GLY A 180 -32.86 22.06 -21.51
N GLU A 181 -33.13 21.49 -22.69
CA GLU A 181 -33.34 22.15 -24.02
C GLU A 181 -32.05 22.82 -24.57
N LEU A 182 -31.68 22.86 -25.86
CA LEU A 182 -32.14 22.40 -27.18
C LEU A 182 -30.90 22.56 -28.11
N ARG A 183 -30.63 21.64 -29.04
CA ARG A 183 -29.51 21.73 -30.01
C ARG A 183 -29.90 22.53 -31.26
N PRO A 184 -29.04 23.41 -31.81
CA PRO A 184 -29.20 23.90 -33.18
C PRO A 184 -28.42 23.06 -34.20
N GLN A 185 -29.05 22.93 -35.38
CA GLN A 185 -28.61 22.28 -36.61
C GLN A 185 -27.39 22.98 -37.23
N ILE A 186 -26.48 22.19 -37.82
CA ILE A 186 -25.35 22.66 -38.63
C ILE A 186 -25.78 22.65 -40.10
N SER A 187 -25.86 23.82 -40.72
CA SER A 187 -25.81 23.97 -42.18
C SER A 187 -24.44 24.53 -42.55
N ARG A 188 -23.70 23.84 -43.44
CA ARG A 188 -22.68 24.48 -44.27
C ARG A 188 -22.74 23.92 -45.69
N ILE A 189 -22.64 24.90 -46.59
CA ILE A 189 -22.49 24.86 -48.06
C ILE A 189 -21.12 24.31 -48.41
#